data_AF-C6WRZ8-F1
#
_entry.id   AF-C6WRZ8-F1
#
_cell.length_a   1.000
_cell.length_b   1.000
_cell.length_c   1.000
_cell.angle_alpha   90.00
_cell.angle_beta   90.00
_cell.angle_gamma   90.00
#
_symmetry.space_group_name_H-M   'P 1'
#
loop_
_entity.id
_entity.type
_entity.pdbx_description
1 polymer ?
#
loop_
_entity_poly.entity_id
_entity_poly.type
_entity_poly.pdbx_seq_one_letter_code
_entity_poly.pdbx_strand_id
1 'polypeptide(L)'
;MVARVFSAGRRWRLVLIVVGLALAVFPWDGPPVGLFGVAPLLLWCGSWTGPRRVGVVVALVLLGLLVWFVVAPGLGLSGGWAPSAAEVLWLHPLVTAVVCVVGARAGRQPVHGWRLTGVAALGFLLLGFLGLTRLEAPPGDEGVAPALAVLRVEEGEPLCGSGGCARQARVTGDRAPEVARERLAARGFAHRGPLDADDRLCRATGLVVEHEVCAELRDVAPDAVRVVWYLD
;
A
#
# COMPACT_ATOMS: atom_id res chain seq x y z
N MET A 1 16.35 -36.11 3.13
CA MET A 1 14.98 -35.69 2.69
C MET A 1 14.91 -34.35 1.93
N VAL A 2 15.96 -33.52 1.93
CA VAL A 2 15.96 -32.18 1.29
C VAL A 2 15.97 -32.22 -0.26
N ALA A 3 16.50 -33.28 -0.86
CA ALA A 3 16.70 -33.34 -2.33
C ALA A 3 15.42 -33.47 -3.17
N ARG A 4 14.29 -33.96 -2.62
CA ARG A 4 13.01 -34.06 -3.39
C ARG A 4 12.24 -32.74 -3.50
N VAL A 5 12.65 -31.70 -2.76
CA VAL A 5 12.03 -30.37 -2.79
C VAL A 5 12.47 -29.56 -4.02
N PHE A 6 13.61 -29.90 -4.64
CA PHE A 6 14.24 -29.14 -5.73
C PHE A 6 14.03 -29.71 -7.15
N SER A 7 12.94 -30.43 -7.40
CA SER A 7 12.59 -30.74 -8.80
C SER A 7 12.36 -29.42 -9.56
N ALA A 8 12.77 -29.35 -10.84
CA ALA A 8 12.61 -28.14 -11.66
C ALA A 8 11.15 -27.62 -11.71
N GLY A 9 10.18 -28.51 -11.47
CA GLY A 9 8.76 -28.18 -11.34
C GLY A 9 8.36 -27.45 -10.06
N ARG A 10 9.15 -27.53 -8.97
CA ARG A 10 8.92 -26.80 -7.71
C ARG A 10 9.77 -25.54 -7.55
N ARG A 11 10.93 -25.46 -8.20
CA ARG A 11 11.86 -24.30 -8.06
C ARG A 11 11.21 -22.96 -8.42
N TRP A 12 10.46 -22.90 -9.52
CA TRP A 12 9.83 -21.64 -9.95
C TRP A 12 8.79 -21.14 -8.94
N ARG A 13 8.06 -22.05 -8.28
CA ARG A 13 7.08 -21.71 -7.23
C ARG A 13 7.79 -21.09 -6.05
N LEU A 14 8.85 -21.74 -5.57
CA LEU A 14 9.64 -21.25 -4.44
C LEU A 14 10.25 -19.88 -4.73
N VAL A 15 10.84 -19.69 -5.91
CA VAL A 15 11.41 -18.41 -6.32
C VAL A 15 10.34 -17.31 -6.30
N LEU A 16 9.18 -17.53 -6.92
CA LEU A 16 8.13 -16.52 -6.96
C LEU A 16 7.53 -16.23 -5.57
N ILE A 17 7.37 -17.24 -4.72
CA ILE A 17 6.89 -17.06 -3.35
C ILE A 17 7.89 -16.22 -2.54
N VAL A 18 9.18 -16.53 -2.61
CA VAL A 18 10.22 -15.79 -1.88
C VAL A 18 10.27 -14.34 -2.36
N VAL A 19 10.24 -14.11 -3.67
CA VAL A 19 10.21 -12.75 -4.22
C VAL A 19 8.93 -12.02 -3.80
N GLY A 20 7.76 -12.67 -3.87
CA GLY A 20 6.51 -12.08 -3.42
C GLY A 20 6.53 -11.69 -1.95
N LEU A 21 7.02 -12.56 -1.07
CA LEU A 21 7.17 -12.27 0.36
C LEU A 21 8.13 -11.10 0.60
N ALA A 22 9.26 -11.05 -0.10
CA ALA A 22 10.19 -9.94 0.02
C ALA A 22 9.55 -8.60 -0.37
N LEU A 23 8.71 -8.58 -1.40
CA LEU A 23 7.99 -7.38 -1.84
C LEU A 23 6.85 -7.00 -0.89
N ALA A 24 6.21 -7.98 -0.26
CA ALA A 24 5.08 -7.75 0.65
C ALA A 24 5.44 -7.11 1.99
N VAL A 25 6.71 -7.19 2.39
CA VAL A 25 7.23 -6.53 3.58
C VAL A 25 7.60 -5.07 3.27
N PHE A 26 7.54 -4.65 2.01
CA PHE A 26 7.76 -3.27 1.61
C PHE A 26 6.45 -2.46 1.69
N PRO A 27 6.47 -1.19 2.13
CA PRO A 27 7.56 -0.51 2.84
C PRO A 27 7.68 -1.03 4.29
N TRP A 28 8.92 -1.09 4.79
CA TRP A 28 9.29 -1.71 6.07
C TRP A 28 8.73 -0.98 7.31
N ASP A 29 8.22 0.23 7.11
CA ASP A 29 7.83 1.16 8.17
C ASP A 29 6.30 1.21 8.39
N GLY A 30 5.52 0.38 7.69
CA GLY A 30 4.06 0.35 7.79
C GLY A 30 3.48 -0.97 8.31
N PRO A 31 2.17 -1.00 8.64
CA PRO A 31 1.48 -2.27 8.90
C PRO A 31 1.67 -3.18 7.68
N PRO A 32 1.83 -4.51 7.87
CA PRO A 32 2.24 -5.42 6.81
C PRO A 32 1.07 -5.77 5.87
N VAL A 33 0.39 -4.75 5.35
CA VAL A 33 -0.74 -4.86 4.44
C VAL A 33 -0.33 -5.58 3.15
N GLY A 34 0.94 -5.43 2.74
CA GLY A 34 1.51 -6.15 1.60
C GLY A 34 1.50 -7.68 1.77
N LEU A 35 1.49 -8.23 2.99
CA LEU A 35 1.40 -9.68 3.22
C LEU A 35 0.07 -10.26 2.71
N PHE A 36 -1.02 -9.48 2.77
CA PHE A 36 -2.30 -9.88 2.18
C PHE A 36 -2.22 -9.94 0.65
N GLY A 37 -1.44 -9.05 0.05
CA GLY A 37 -1.17 -9.07 -1.40
C GLY A 37 -0.48 -10.37 -1.86
N VAL A 38 0.23 -11.06 -0.97
CA VAL A 38 0.91 -12.33 -1.31
C VAL A 38 0.00 -13.54 -1.24
N ALA A 39 -1.14 -13.47 -0.55
CA ALA A 39 -2.04 -14.61 -0.38
C ALA A 39 -2.51 -15.23 -1.73
N PRO A 40 -2.92 -14.46 -2.75
CA PRO A 40 -3.26 -15.02 -4.06
C PRO A 40 -2.09 -15.76 -4.72
N LEU A 41 -0.86 -15.24 -4.58
CA LEU A 41 0.34 -15.86 -5.15
C LEU A 41 0.68 -17.19 -4.46
N LEU A 42 0.59 -17.24 -3.13
CA LEU A 42 0.78 -18.46 -2.34
C LEU A 42 -0.24 -19.53 -2.72
N LEU A 43 -1.51 -19.15 -2.80
CA LEU A 43 -2.59 -20.06 -3.14
C LEU A 43 -2.45 -20.58 -4.56
N TRP A 44 -2.10 -19.72 -5.52
CA TRP A 44 -1.83 -20.11 -6.89
C TRP A 44 -0.66 -21.09 -6.97
N CYS A 45 0.50 -20.74 -6.41
CA CYS A 45 1.69 -21.58 -6.45
C CYS A 45 1.51 -22.91 -5.70
N GLY A 46 0.80 -22.91 -4.58
CA GLY A 46 0.55 -24.10 -3.77
C GLY A 46 -0.47 -25.06 -4.39
N SER A 47 -1.51 -24.54 -5.04
CA SER A 47 -2.61 -25.35 -5.57
C SER A 47 -2.49 -25.72 -7.05
N TRP A 48 -1.63 -25.06 -7.83
CA TRP A 48 -1.52 -25.31 -9.25
C TRP A 48 -1.01 -26.72 -9.56
N THR A 49 -1.74 -27.47 -10.39
CA THR A 49 -1.36 -28.80 -10.88
C THR A 49 -1.35 -28.88 -12.42
N GLY A 50 -1.71 -27.80 -13.11
CA GLY A 50 -1.79 -27.74 -14.56
C GLY A 50 -0.44 -27.48 -15.27
N PRO A 51 -0.47 -27.11 -16.57
CA PRO A 51 0.72 -26.87 -17.37
C PRO A 51 1.67 -25.83 -16.73
N ARG A 52 2.97 -26.12 -16.72
CA ARG A 52 3.99 -25.24 -16.11
C ARG A 52 3.98 -23.84 -16.71
N ARG A 53 3.83 -23.73 -18.04
CA ARG A 53 3.83 -22.44 -18.75
C ARG A 53 2.73 -21.51 -18.23
N VAL A 54 1.49 -22.00 -18.15
CA VAL A 54 0.35 -21.24 -17.63
C VAL A 54 0.55 -20.87 -16.16
N GLY A 55 1.01 -21.83 -15.34
CA GLY A 55 1.28 -21.58 -13.92
C GLY A 55 2.30 -20.46 -13.69
N VAL A 56 3.40 -20.45 -14.46
CA VAL A 56 4.44 -19.42 -14.39
C VAL A 56 3.91 -18.07 -14.87
N VAL A 57 3.22 -18.02 -16.02
CA VAL A 57 2.68 -16.76 -16.56
C VAL A 57 1.73 -16.10 -15.57
N VAL A 58 0.78 -16.85 -15.03
CA VAL A 58 -0.17 -16.31 -14.05
C VAL A 58 0.54 -15.86 -12.78
N ALA A 59 1.50 -16.63 -12.28
CA ALA A 59 2.26 -16.24 -11.09
C ALA A 59 3.10 -14.97 -11.32
N LEU A 60 3.64 -14.76 -12.52
CA LEU A 60 4.32 -13.52 -12.90
C LEU A 60 3.34 -12.34 -12.98
N VAL A 61 2.13 -12.54 -13.50
CA VAL A 61 1.08 -11.50 -13.52
C VAL A 61 0.69 -11.12 -12.09
N LEU A 62 0.47 -12.11 -11.22
CA LEU A 62 0.17 -11.86 -9.80
C LEU A 62 1.32 -11.12 -9.11
N LEU A 63 2.58 -11.46 -9.42
CA LEU A 63 3.74 -10.75 -8.90
C LEU A 63 3.81 -9.30 -9.41
N GLY A 64 3.53 -9.08 -10.69
CA GLY A 64 3.46 -7.73 -11.27
C GLY A 64 2.36 -6.87 -10.62
N LEU A 65 1.20 -7.46 -10.36
CA LEU A 65 0.13 -6.79 -9.61
C LEU A 65 0.58 -6.47 -8.18
N LEU A 66 1.24 -7.40 -7.49
CA LEU A 66 1.78 -7.14 -6.15
C LEU A 66 2.76 -5.95 -6.15
N VAL A 67 3.69 -5.91 -7.11
CA VAL A 67 4.62 -4.78 -7.27
C VAL A 67 3.85 -3.48 -7.47
N TRP A 68 2.84 -3.48 -8.35
CA TRP A 68 2.05 -2.30 -8.63
C TRP A 68 1.24 -1.80 -7.43
N PHE A 69 0.63 -2.70 -6.67
CA PHE A 69 -0.21 -2.34 -5.53
C PHE A 69 0.58 -2.04 -4.25
N VAL A 70 1.77 -2.61 -4.07
CA VAL A 70 2.52 -2.49 -2.81
C VAL A 70 3.76 -1.62 -2.97
N VAL A 71 4.55 -1.85 -4.02
CA VAL A 71 5.84 -1.17 -4.18
C VAL A 71 5.67 0.22 -4.77
N ALA A 72 4.83 0.38 -5.79
CA ALA A 72 4.65 1.70 -6.42
C ALA A 72 4.15 2.78 -5.43
N PRO A 73 3.11 2.52 -4.59
CA PRO A 73 2.72 3.48 -3.55
C PRO A 73 3.82 3.71 -2.51
N GLY A 74 4.52 2.66 -2.08
CA GLY A 74 5.63 2.77 -1.11
C GLY A 74 6.80 3.61 -1.61
N LEU A 75 7.08 3.57 -2.91
CA LEU A 75 8.07 4.43 -3.57
C LEU A 75 7.61 5.89 -3.73
N GLY A 76 6.38 6.22 -3.32
CA GLY A 76 5.81 7.55 -3.48
C GLY A 76 5.49 7.89 -4.93
N LEU A 77 5.28 6.88 -5.80
CA LEU A 77 4.73 7.14 -7.13
C LEU A 77 3.31 7.68 -6.94
N SER A 78 3.11 8.95 -7.31
CA SER A 78 1.88 9.70 -7.08
C SER A 78 0.99 9.79 -8.32
N GLY A 79 -0.30 10.10 -8.11
CA GLY A 79 -1.29 10.34 -9.16
C GLY A 79 -2.34 9.23 -9.28
N GLY A 80 -3.40 9.46 -10.07
CA GLY A 80 -4.53 8.54 -10.25
C GLY A 80 -4.21 7.19 -10.91
N TRP A 81 -2.93 6.86 -11.06
CA TRP A 81 -2.44 5.55 -11.50
C TRP A 81 -1.92 4.70 -10.34
N ALA A 82 -1.62 5.30 -9.20
CA ALA A 82 -1.16 4.60 -8.01
C ALA A 82 -2.38 4.14 -7.17
N PRO A 83 -2.48 2.85 -6.84
CA PRO A 83 -3.57 2.35 -6.01
C PRO A 83 -3.54 3.00 -4.62
N SER A 84 -4.70 3.37 -4.11
CA SER A 84 -4.82 3.80 -2.72
C SER A 84 -4.67 2.61 -1.77
N ALA A 85 -4.33 2.86 -0.49
CA ALA A 85 -4.23 1.80 0.51
C ALA A 85 -5.53 0.99 0.66
N ALA A 86 -6.68 1.65 0.47
CA ALA A 86 -7.98 0.98 0.45
C ALA A 86 -8.09 0.02 -0.75
N GLU A 87 -7.68 0.45 -1.94
CA GLU A 87 -7.71 -0.38 -3.15
C GLU A 87 -6.78 -1.59 -3.07
N VAL A 88 -5.66 -1.51 -2.35
CA VAL A 88 -4.84 -2.69 -2.05
C VAL A 88 -5.64 -3.75 -1.28
N LEU A 89 -6.60 -3.35 -0.45
CA LEU A 89 -7.38 -4.27 0.37
C LEU A 89 -8.57 -4.89 -0.36
N TRP A 90 -9.17 -4.20 -1.33
CA TRP A 90 -10.36 -4.70 -2.05
C TRP A 90 -10.14 -4.98 -3.53
N LEU A 91 -9.47 -4.07 -4.24
CA LEU A 91 -9.28 -4.15 -5.68
C LEU A 91 -8.22 -5.20 -6.02
N HIS A 92 -7.11 -5.23 -5.29
CA HIS A 92 -6.07 -6.24 -5.48
C HIS A 92 -6.60 -7.69 -5.36
N PRO A 93 -7.29 -8.12 -4.27
CA PRO A 93 -7.84 -9.47 -4.19
C PRO A 93 -8.87 -9.76 -5.29
N LEU A 94 -9.64 -8.76 -5.74
CA LEU A 94 -10.61 -8.92 -6.82
C LEU A 94 -9.92 -9.18 -8.17
N VAL A 95 -8.94 -8.34 -8.53
CA VAL A 95 -8.18 -8.47 -9.79
C VAL A 95 -7.37 -9.77 -9.80
N THR A 96 -6.71 -10.12 -8.70
CA THR A 96 -5.95 -11.37 -8.59
C THR A 96 -6.86 -12.61 -8.66
N ALA A 97 -8.08 -12.54 -8.12
CA ALA A 97 -9.07 -13.60 -8.29
C ALA A 97 -9.47 -13.79 -9.76
N VAL A 98 -9.72 -12.70 -10.48
CA VAL A 98 -10.02 -12.74 -11.93
C VAL A 98 -8.85 -13.38 -12.71
N VAL A 99 -7.62 -12.95 -12.43
CA VAL A 99 -6.41 -13.50 -13.05
C VAL A 99 -6.28 -15.00 -12.78
N CYS A 100 -6.52 -15.43 -11.54
CA CYS A 100 -6.50 -16.85 -11.19
C CYS A 100 -7.58 -17.65 -11.92
N VAL A 101 -8.81 -17.12 -12.06
CA VAL A 101 -9.90 -17.78 -12.82
C VAL A 101 -9.52 -17.94 -14.29
N VAL A 102 -9.02 -16.87 -14.92
CA VAL A 102 -8.58 -16.90 -16.32
C VAL A 102 -7.46 -17.91 -16.51
N GLY A 103 -6.48 -17.90 -15.61
CA GLY A 103 -5.38 -18.88 -15.60
C GLY A 103 -5.86 -20.33 -15.47
N ALA A 104 -6.80 -20.59 -14.56
CA ALA A 104 -7.36 -21.93 -14.36
C ALA A 104 -8.11 -22.43 -15.60
N ARG A 105 -8.91 -21.56 -16.24
CA ARG A 105 -9.57 -21.88 -17.51
C ARG A 105 -8.56 -22.15 -18.63
N ALA A 106 -7.54 -21.32 -18.77
CA ALA A 106 -6.48 -21.51 -19.77
C ALA A 106 -5.69 -22.82 -19.58
N GLY A 107 -5.48 -23.25 -18.32
CA GLY A 107 -4.82 -24.52 -18.00
C GLY A 107 -5.76 -25.72 -17.90
N ARG A 108 -7.05 -25.57 -18.26
CA ARG A 108 -8.10 -26.60 -18.18
C ARG A 108 -8.19 -27.24 -16.79
N GLN A 109 -7.99 -26.44 -15.74
CA GLN A 109 -8.10 -26.88 -14.35
C GLN A 109 -9.52 -26.63 -13.82
N PRO A 110 -10.06 -27.52 -12.98
CA PRO A 110 -11.34 -27.29 -12.34
C PRO A 110 -11.24 -26.07 -11.40
N VAL A 111 -12.01 -25.04 -11.71
CA VAL A 111 -12.12 -23.84 -10.87
C VAL A 111 -12.89 -24.23 -9.61
N HIS A 112 -12.18 -24.50 -8.53
CA HIS A 112 -12.82 -24.77 -7.24
C HIS A 112 -13.32 -23.43 -6.68
N GLY A 113 -14.59 -23.12 -6.96
CA GLY A 113 -15.22 -21.82 -6.64
C GLY A 113 -14.93 -21.36 -5.21
N TRP A 114 -15.00 -22.27 -4.24
CA TRP A 114 -14.76 -21.99 -2.82
C TRP A 114 -13.38 -21.41 -2.48
N ARG A 115 -12.33 -21.73 -3.27
CA ARG A 115 -10.98 -21.19 -3.03
C ARG A 115 -10.85 -19.74 -3.48
N LEU A 116 -11.56 -19.37 -4.53
CA LEU A 116 -11.55 -18.02 -5.10
C LEU A 116 -12.53 -17.10 -4.37
N THR A 117 -13.73 -17.61 -4.04
CA THR A 117 -14.65 -16.89 -3.16
C THR A 117 -14.08 -16.78 -1.75
N GLY A 118 -13.31 -17.74 -1.26
CA GLY A 118 -12.64 -17.64 0.04
C GLY A 118 -11.62 -16.49 0.11
N VAL A 119 -10.81 -16.30 -0.94
CA VAL A 119 -9.84 -15.18 -1.01
C VAL A 119 -10.54 -13.85 -1.16
N ALA A 120 -11.55 -13.78 -2.03
CA ALA A 120 -12.33 -12.56 -2.21
C ALA A 120 -13.09 -12.20 -0.92
N ALA A 121 -13.79 -13.16 -0.31
CA ALA A 121 -14.53 -12.96 0.93
C ALA A 121 -13.61 -12.59 2.10
N LEU A 122 -12.43 -13.21 2.21
CA LEU A 122 -11.44 -12.83 3.22
C LEU A 122 -10.94 -11.41 2.99
N GLY A 123 -10.68 -11.02 1.73
CA GLY A 123 -10.32 -9.65 1.36
C GLY A 123 -11.41 -8.64 1.72
N PHE A 124 -12.68 -8.93 1.42
CA PHE A 124 -13.81 -8.08 1.77
C PHE A 124 -14.07 -8.02 3.29
N LEU A 125 -13.90 -9.12 4.02
CA LEU A 125 -14.02 -9.13 5.48
C LEU A 125 -12.92 -8.31 6.14
N LEU A 126 -11.68 -8.42 5.65
CA LEU A 126 -10.56 -7.59 6.11
C LEU A 126 -10.74 -6.12 5.72
N LEU A 127 -11.26 -5.83 4.53
CA LEU A 127 -11.62 -4.47 4.14
C LEU A 127 -12.70 -3.90 5.07
N GLY A 128 -13.73 -4.67 5.40
CA GLY A 128 -14.77 -4.26 6.35
C GLY A 128 -14.18 -4.00 7.74
N PHE A 129 -13.35 -4.91 8.24
CA PHE A 129 -12.67 -4.76 9.52
C PHE A 129 -11.73 -3.55 9.53
N LEU A 130 -10.89 -3.40 8.50
CA LEU A 130 -9.94 -2.28 8.38
C LEU A 130 -10.66 -0.96 8.15
N GLY A 131 -11.74 -0.95 7.37
CA GLY A 131 -12.60 0.21 7.18
C GLY A 131 -13.18 0.69 8.50
N LEU A 132 -13.66 -0.23 9.35
CA LEU A 132 -14.11 0.10 10.71
C LEU A 132 -12.97 0.66 11.57
N THR A 133 -11.77 0.09 11.51
CA THR A 133 -10.61 0.60 12.29
C THR A 133 -10.02 1.90 11.74
N ARG A 134 -10.13 2.15 10.42
CA ARG A 134 -9.58 3.33 9.74
C ARG A 134 -10.51 4.53 9.81
N LEU A 135 -11.82 4.31 10.01
CA LEU A 135 -12.75 5.39 10.34
C LEU A 135 -12.36 6.10 11.65
N GLU A 136 -11.61 5.42 12.52
CA GLU A 136 -11.17 5.95 13.82
C GLU A 136 -9.66 6.22 13.90
N ALA A 137 -8.88 5.89 12.85
CA ALA A 137 -7.43 6.07 12.86
C ALA A 137 -7.02 7.31 12.04
N PRO A 138 -6.11 8.16 12.55
CA PRO A 138 -5.56 9.25 11.77
C PRO A 138 -4.82 8.72 10.53
N PRO A 139 -4.70 9.51 9.44
CA PRO A 139 -3.91 9.10 8.28
C PRO A 139 -2.47 8.78 8.69
N GLY A 140 -1.85 7.88 7.92
CA GLY A 140 -0.47 7.47 8.15
C GLY A 140 0.52 8.61 7.90
N ASP A 141 1.81 8.30 7.91
CA ASP A 141 2.83 9.28 7.46
C ASP A 141 2.83 9.41 5.94
N GLU A 142 2.02 8.64 5.21
CA GLU A 142 1.97 8.61 3.76
C GLU A 142 3.35 8.36 3.10
N GLY A 143 4.24 7.68 3.84
CA GLY A 143 5.63 7.44 3.45
C GLY A 143 6.55 8.66 3.64
N VAL A 144 6.10 9.68 4.37
CA VAL A 144 6.88 10.89 4.68
C VAL A 144 7.79 10.69 5.90
N ALA A 145 7.49 9.72 6.78
CA ALA A 145 8.36 9.27 7.87
C ALA A 145 8.84 7.81 7.62
N PRO A 146 10.06 7.40 8.04
CA PRO A 146 11.14 8.13 8.71
C PRO A 146 12.37 8.27 7.78
N ALA A 147 12.59 9.45 7.21
CA ALA A 147 13.87 9.76 6.55
C ALA A 147 14.15 11.27 6.56
N LEU A 148 13.95 11.90 7.71
CA LEU A 148 14.62 13.15 8.01
C LEU A 148 15.80 12.80 8.92
N ALA A 149 16.83 12.12 8.40
CA ALA A 149 18.04 11.84 9.17
C ALA A 149 18.71 13.14 9.71
N VAL A 150 18.29 14.29 9.21
CA VAL A 150 18.74 15.64 9.57
C VAL A 150 17.73 16.39 10.46
N LEU A 151 16.45 15.99 10.53
CA LEU A 151 15.43 16.69 11.33
C LEU A 151 14.82 15.76 12.38
N ARG A 152 14.66 16.29 13.59
CA ARG A 152 14.02 15.57 14.69
C ARG A 152 12.50 15.70 14.56
N VAL A 153 11.83 14.56 14.44
CA VAL A 153 10.38 14.47 14.35
C VAL A 153 9.83 14.05 15.71
N GLU A 154 8.99 14.88 16.29
CA GLU A 154 8.25 14.60 17.50
C GLU A 154 6.77 14.42 17.13
N GLU A 155 6.24 13.22 17.37
CA GLU A 155 4.84 12.94 17.12
C GLU A 155 3.98 13.69 18.15
N GLY A 156 3.00 14.45 17.66
CA GLY A 156 2.00 15.10 18.49
C GLY A 156 0.83 14.17 18.78
N GLU A 157 -0.02 14.57 19.74
CA GLU A 157 -1.27 13.84 19.97
C GLU A 157 -2.17 13.91 18.73
N PRO A 158 -2.79 12.78 18.33
CA PRO A 158 -3.74 12.76 17.22
C PRO A 158 -4.95 13.64 17.56
N LEU A 159 -5.43 14.43 16.59
CA LEU A 159 -6.62 15.25 16.73
C LEU A 159 -7.80 14.49 16.14
N CYS A 160 -8.68 13.96 16.98
CA CYS A 160 -9.92 13.34 16.53
C CYS A 160 -11.13 14.18 16.96
N GLY A 161 -12.05 14.43 16.04
CA GLY A 161 -13.29 15.15 16.29
C GLY A 161 -14.42 14.67 15.39
N SER A 162 -15.54 15.39 15.38
CA SER A 162 -16.71 15.04 14.56
C SER A 162 -16.45 15.11 13.04
N GLY A 163 -15.35 15.73 12.61
CA GLY A 163 -14.91 15.83 11.22
C GLY A 163 -13.85 14.81 10.80
N GLY A 164 -13.49 13.86 11.67
CA GLY A 164 -12.45 12.85 11.40
C GLY A 164 -11.22 12.97 12.32
N CYS A 165 -10.19 12.19 12.01
CA CYS A 165 -8.93 12.17 12.73
C CYS A 165 -7.80 12.76 11.87
N ALA A 166 -6.97 13.59 12.48
CA ALA A 166 -5.77 14.16 11.89
C ALA A 166 -4.53 13.74 12.70
N ARG A 167 -3.43 13.51 12.01
CA ARG A 167 -2.12 13.25 12.63
C ARG A 167 -1.35 14.55 12.71
N GLN A 168 -0.66 14.78 13.82
CA GLN A 168 0.26 15.89 13.97
C GLN A 168 1.68 15.40 14.16
N ALA A 169 2.63 16.05 13.53
CA ALA A 169 4.04 15.94 13.90
C ALA A 169 4.69 17.31 13.96
N ARG A 170 5.61 17.47 14.90
CA ARG A 170 6.51 18.62 14.98
C ARG A 170 7.85 18.20 14.40
N VAL A 171 8.28 18.88 13.35
CA VAL A 171 9.58 18.66 12.71
C VAL A 171 10.49 19.81 13.12
N THR A 172 11.67 19.49 13.66
CA THR A 172 12.66 20.46 14.16
C THR A 172 14.02 20.26 13.52
N GLY A 173 14.71 21.36 13.22
CA GLY A 173 16.07 21.40 12.67
C GLY A 173 16.28 22.55 11.67
N ASP A 174 17.49 22.66 11.14
CA ASP A 174 17.86 23.74 10.22
C ASP A 174 16.97 23.73 8.98
N ARG A 175 16.29 24.86 8.72
CA ARG A 175 15.38 25.03 7.57
C ARG A 175 14.27 23.96 7.54
N ALA A 176 13.80 23.53 8.71
CA ALA A 176 12.74 22.53 8.82
C ALA A 176 11.49 22.86 7.96
N PRO A 177 10.99 24.11 7.92
CA PRO A 177 9.87 24.47 7.05
C PRO A 177 10.12 24.23 5.56
N GLU A 178 11.29 24.62 5.04
CA GLU A 178 11.63 24.49 3.63
C GLU A 178 11.86 23.02 3.26
N VAL A 179 12.59 22.29 4.09
CA VAL A 179 12.86 20.86 3.88
C VAL A 179 11.57 20.04 3.92
N ALA A 180 10.63 20.38 4.80
CA ALA A 180 9.33 19.72 4.85
C ALA A 180 8.52 19.96 3.56
N ARG A 181 8.46 21.22 3.08
CA ARG A 181 7.78 21.57 1.82
C ARG A 181 8.39 20.85 0.62
N GLU A 182 9.72 20.90 0.46
CA GLU A 182 10.43 20.24 -0.64
C GLU A 182 10.17 18.73 -0.66
N ARG A 183 10.13 18.10 0.51
CA ARG A 183 9.93 16.66 0.62
C ARG A 183 8.49 16.24 0.34
N LEU A 184 7.51 17.02 0.78
CA LEU A 184 6.11 16.82 0.42
C LEU A 184 5.92 16.98 -1.09
N ALA A 185 6.51 18.02 -1.68
CA ALA A 185 6.50 18.21 -3.13
C ALA A 185 7.14 17.02 -3.88
N ALA A 186 8.29 16.52 -3.40
CA ALA A 186 8.96 15.34 -3.97
C ALA A 186 8.11 14.05 -3.86
N ARG A 187 7.13 14.00 -2.94
CA ARG A 187 6.16 12.92 -2.76
C ARG A 187 4.85 13.15 -3.51
N GLY A 188 4.79 14.16 -4.38
CA GLY A 188 3.65 14.48 -5.23
C GLY A 188 2.56 15.28 -4.55
N PHE A 189 2.82 15.91 -3.39
CA PHE A 189 1.91 16.89 -2.82
C PHE A 189 2.03 18.21 -3.59
N ALA A 190 0.89 18.75 -4.00
CA ALA A 190 0.80 20.01 -4.72
C ALA A 190 0.09 21.06 -3.86
N HIS A 191 0.46 22.33 -4.04
CA HIS A 191 -0.24 23.43 -3.35
C HIS A 191 -1.73 23.43 -3.69
N ARG A 192 -2.55 23.43 -2.65
CA ARG A 192 -3.98 23.72 -2.71
C ARG A 192 -4.18 25.13 -2.14
N GLY A 193 -5.29 25.80 -2.47
CA GLY A 193 -5.61 27.09 -1.85
C GLY A 193 -5.49 26.99 -0.32
N PRO A 194 -4.95 28.01 0.37
CA PRO A 194 -4.67 27.93 1.79
C PRO A 194 -5.96 27.66 2.58
N LEU A 195 -5.86 26.84 3.62
CA LEU A 195 -6.89 26.78 4.66
C LEU A 195 -6.46 27.79 5.73
N ASP A 196 -7.21 28.87 5.87
CA ASP A 196 -6.84 30.04 6.66
C ASP A 196 -5.53 30.71 6.18
N ALA A 197 -4.53 30.83 7.06
CA ALA A 197 -3.24 31.47 6.81
C ALA A 197 -2.10 30.46 6.55
N ASP A 198 -2.42 29.17 6.53
CA ASP A 198 -1.41 28.11 6.51
C ASP A 198 -1.23 27.50 5.11
N ASP A 199 0.00 27.10 4.82
CA ASP A 199 0.33 26.41 3.58
C ASP A 199 -0.30 25.02 3.57
N ARG A 200 -1.25 24.82 2.66
CA ARG A 200 -1.88 23.53 2.43
C ARG A 200 -1.34 22.88 1.17
N LEU A 201 -0.79 21.67 1.32
CA LEU A 201 -0.38 20.83 0.21
C LEU A 201 -1.18 19.54 0.22
N CYS A 202 -1.75 19.14 -0.91
CA CYS A 202 -2.60 17.95 -1.01
C CYS A 202 -2.09 16.99 -2.08
N ARG A 203 -2.37 15.70 -1.89
CA ARG A 203 -2.05 14.63 -2.81
C ARG A 203 -3.26 13.73 -2.99
N ALA A 204 -3.73 13.64 -4.22
CA ALA A 204 -4.73 12.66 -4.62
C ALA A 204 -4.08 11.32 -5.03
N THR A 205 -4.66 10.23 -4.56
CA THR A 205 -4.27 8.85 -4.89
C THR A 205 -5.51 8.00 -5.15
N GLY A 206 -5.38 6.87 -5.83
CA GLY A 206 -6.50 5.96 -6.10
C GLY A 206 -6.86 5.87 -7.58
N LEU A 207 -7.21 4.66 -8.00
CA LEU A 207 -7.58 4.28 -9.37
C LEU A 207 -9.10 4.41 -9.62
N VAL A 208 -9.90 3.99 -8.64
CA VAL A 208 -11.36 3.90 -8.70
C VAL A 208 -12.00 4.87 -7.71
N VAL A 209 -11.43 4.98 -6.51
CA VAL A 209 -11.86 5.92 -5.49
C VAL A 209 -10.70 6.85 -5.20
N GLU A 210 -10.87 8.11 -5.60
CA GLU A 210 -9.91 9.16 -5.31
C GLU A 210 -9.87 9.41 -3.80
N HIS A 211 -8.67 9.42 -3.27
CA HIS A 211 -8.35 9.64 -1.87
C HIS A 211 -7.37 10.79 -1.80
N GLU A 212 -7.86 11.94 -1.35
CA GLU A 212 -7.06 13.15 -1.20
C GLU A 212 -6.58 13.24 0.25
N VAL A 213 -5.25 13.28 0.42
CA VAL A 213 -4.62 13.52 1.71
C VAL A 213 -3.98 14.90 1.66
N CYS A 214 -4.33 15.75 2.61
CA CYS A 214 -3.76 17.08 2.76
C CYS A 214 -2.79 17.14 3.94
N ALA A 215 -1.74 17.94 3.78
CA ALA A 215 -0.76 18.29 4.77
C ALA A 215 -0.78 19.82 4.95
N GLU A 216 -1.14 20.26 6.13
CA GLU A 216 -1.01 21.66 6.56
C GLU A 216 0.34 21.86 7.23
N LEU A 217 1.07 22.90 6.80
CA LEU A 217 2.33 23.29 7.40
C LEU A 217 2.15 24.61 8.14
N ARG A 218 2.42 24.57 9.44
CA ARG A 218 2.43 25.73 10.33
C ARG A 218 3.84 26.00 10.81
N ASP A 219 4.38 27.15 10.45
CA ASP A 219 5.70 27.58 10.91
C ASP A 219 5.58 28.00 12.39
N VAL A 220 6.16 27.22 13.29
CA VAL A 220 6.11 27.47 14.75
C VAL A 220 7.32 28.28 15.20
N ALA A 221 8.46 28.03 14.58
CA ALA A 221 9.72 28.74 14.78
C ALA A 221 10.55 28.67 13.48
N PRO A 222 11.62 29.48 13.33
CA PRO A 222 12.49 29.44 12.14
C PRO A 222 13.09 28.05 11.86
N ASP A 223 13.26 27.24 12.91
CA ASP A 223 13.81 25.89 12.91
C ASP A 223 12.76 24.82 13.23
N ALA A 224 11.46 25.17 13.26
CA ALA A 224 10.41 24.24 13.63
C ALA A 224 9.12 24.45 12.83
N VAL A 225 8.65 23.37 12.21
CA VAL A 225 7.37 23.34 11.49
C VAL A 225 6.47 22.26 12.09
N ARG A 226 5.19 22.57 12.27
CA ARG A 226 4.16 21.59 12.59
C ARG A 226 3.48 21.16 11.31
N VAL A 227 3.45 19.86 11.08
CA VAL A 227 2.77 19.26 9.94
C VAL A 227 1.54 18.52 10.45
N VAL A 228 0.38 18.83 9.88
CA VAL A 228 -0.89 18.20 10.22
C VAL A 228 -1.42 17.49 8.98
N TRP A 229 -1.59 16.17 9.06
CA TRP A 229 -2.16 15.36 7.98
C TRP A 229 -3.61 15.03 8.25
N TYR A 230 -4.46 15.22 7.25
CA TYR A 230 -5.88 14.88 7.29
C TYR A 230 -6.38 14.46 5.91
N LEU A 231 -7.57 13.85 5.89
CA LEU A 231 -8.29 13.47 4.68
C LEU A 231 -9.27 14.58 4.31
N ASP A 232 -9.32 14.97 3.03
CA ASP A 232 -10.28 15.93 2.47
C ASP A 232 -11.41 15.21 1.72
#